data_AF-A0A956VWU5-F1
#
_entry.id   AF-A0A956VWU5-F1
#
_cell.length_a   1.000
_cell.length_b   1.000
_cell.length_c   1.000
_cell.angle_alpha   90.00
_cell.angle_beta   90.00
_cell.angle_gamma   90.00
#
_symmetry.space_group_name_H-M   'P 1'
#
loop_
_entity.id
_entity.type
_entity.pdbx_description
1 polymer ?
#
loop_
_entity_poly.entity_id
_entity_poly.type
_entity_poly.pdbx_seq_one_letter_code
_entity_poly.pdbx_strand_id
1 'polypeptide(L)'
;AGRGRALGTLERLERWGVLRSVHPGFCLSPESASALQRRHPMPVERFAAVLLAPLAARDAILERFQAPGAAREVVQETARLLGAEPKPDSLLGVEGVSAEARLAARWLQPEQQAELQRALRRWERTRPWLNAEQLVAMGVPRGPALGAALRGLRRGRYLGTLRTIAEARRHVRRVLASEAHWDFDEPLD
;
A
#
# COMPACT_ATOMS: atom_id res chain seq x y z
N ALA A 1 5.99 -30.01 16.09
CA ALA A 1 5.34 -28.90 15.36
C ALA A 1 5.53 -29.10 13.85
N GLY A 2 4.46 -29.43 13.13
CA GLY A 2 4.53 -29.86 11.72
C GLY A 2 4.84 -28.71 10.76
N ARG A 3 6.04 -28.71 10.16
CA ARG A 3 6.44 -27.79 9.09
C ARG A 3 5.79 -28.23 7.76
N GLY A 4 5.39 -27.29 6.91
CA GLY A 4 5.14 -27.52 5.48
C GLY A 4 3.87 -28.30 5.07
N ARG A 5 2.97 -28.69 5.98
CA ARG A 5 1.74 -29.43 5.59
C ARG A 5 0.79 -28.61 4.72
N ALA A 6 0.74 -27.30 4.90
CA ALA A 6 -0.16 -26.42 4.15
C ALA A 6 0.14 -26.46 2.64
N LEU A 7 1.41 -26.28 2.25
CA LEU A 7 1.83 -26.35 0.85
C LEU A 7 1.49 -27.71 0.22
N GLY A 8 1.91 -28.80 0.86
CA GLY A 8 1.64 -30.14 0.32
C GLY A 8 0.14 -30.48 0.25
N THR A 9 -0.70 -29.85 1.08
CA THR A 9 -2.16 -29.96 0.98
C THR A 9 -2.68 -29.16 -0.22
N LEU A 10 -2.24 -27.91 -0.37
CA LEU A 10 -2.62 -27.06 -1.50
C LEU A 10 -2.20 -27.65 -2.84
N GLU A 11 -1.00 -28.21 -2.95
CA GLU A 11 -0.52 -28.89 -4.16
C GLU A 11 -1.39 -30.09 -4.54
N ARG A 12 -1.87 -30.86 -3.55
CA ARG A 12 -2.82 -31.96 -3.79
C ARG A 12 -4.18 -31.44 -4.24
N LEU A 13 -4.70 -30.39 -3.59
CA LEU A 13 -5.97 -29.77 -3.97
C LEU A 13 -5.92 -29.19 -5.39
N GLU A 14 -4.81 -28.55 -5.77
CA GLU A 14 -4.56 -28.06 -7.14
C GLU A 14 -4.54 -29.23 -8.13
N ARG A 15 -3.81 -30.32 -7.82
CA ARG A 15 -3.72 -31.52 -8.66
C ARG A 15 -5.07 -32.22 -8.86
N TRP A 16 -5.90 -32.23 -7.82
CA TRP A 16 -7.27 -32.77 -7.89
C TRP A 16 -8.27 -31.79 -8.53
N GLY A 17 -7.84 -30.59 -8.93
CA GLY A 17 -8.72 -29.59 -9.53
C GLY A 17 -9.69 -28.91 -8.54
N VAL A 18 -9.52 -29.13 -7.23
CA VAL A 18 -10.41 -28.58 -6.20
C VAL A 18 -10.35 -27.06 -6.19
N LEU A 19 -9.17 -26.45 -6.29
CA LEU A 19 -9.04 -24.98 -6.29
C LEU A 19 -9.78 -24.35 -7.48
N ARG A 20 -9.61 -24.92 -8.68
CA ARG A 20 -10.32 -24.51 -9.89
C ARG A 20 -11.83 -24.74 -9.83
N SER A 21 -12.29 -25.74 -9.08
CA SER A 21 -13.74 -25.96 -8.83
C SER A 21 -14.36 -24.89 -7.95
N VAL A 22 -13.56 -24.24 -7.08
CA VAL A 22 -14.01 -23.07 -6.32
C VAL A 22 -14.11 -21.88 -7.26
N HIS A 23 -13.04 -21.55 -7.99
CA HIS A 23 -13.04 -20.47 -8.97
C HIS A 23 -11.99 -20.76 -10.06
N PRO A 24 -12.28 -20.55 -11.36
CA PRO A 24 -11.34 -20.90 -12.44
C PRO A 24 -9.99 -20.19 -12.33
N GLY A 25 -9.98 -18.96 -11.82
CA GLY A 25 -8.77 -18.18 -11.53
C GLY A 25 -8.09 -18.49 -10.20
N PHE A 26 -8.56 -19.48 -9.42
CA PHE A 26 -7.92 -19.88 -8.18
C PHE A 26 -6.88 -20.97 -8.46
N CYS A 27 -5.62 -20.53 -8.51
CA CYS A 27 -4.47 -21.40 -8.67
C CYS A 27 -3.37 -21.05 -7.66
N LEU A 28 -2.54 -22.03 -7.31
CA LEU A 28 -1.37 -21.79 -6.49
C LEU A 28 -0.24 -21.14 -7.31
N SER A 29 0.06 -19.86 -7.05
CA SER A 29 1.16 -19.17 -7.74
C SER A 29 2.54 -19.69 -7.29
N PRO A 30 3.58 -19.61 -8.14
CA PRO A 30 4.94 -19.99 -7.76
C PRO A 30 5.47 -19.19 -6.54
N GLU A 31 5.13 -17.91 -6.46
CA GLU A 31 5.48 -17.04 -5.34
C GLU A 31 4.79 -17.51 -4.05
N SER A 32 3.52 -17.87 -4.13
CA SER A 32 2.74 -18.41 -3.01
C SER A 32 3.32 -19.75 -2.54
N ALA A 33 3.67 -20.64 -3.47
CA ALA A 33 4.29 -21.93 -3.15
C ALA A 33 5.64 -21.74 -2.46
N SER A 34 6.51 -20.89 -3.01
CA SER A 34 7.81 -20.53 -2.43
C SER A 34 7.66 -19.91 -1.05
N ALA A 35 6.72 -18.97 -0.90
CA ALA A 35 6.42 -18.31 0.37
C ALA A 35 6.01 -19.32 1.46
N LEU A 36 5.27 -20.39 1.11
CA LEU A 36 4.76 -21.41 2.03
C LEU A 36 5.74 -22.55 2.31
N GLN A 37 6.77 -22.76 1.48
CA GLN A 37 7.63 -23.95 1.49
C GLN A 37 8.36 -24.21 2.82
N ARG A 38 8.70 -23.16 3.59
CA ARG A 38 9.53 -23.27 4.80
C ARG A 38 8.97 -22.56 6.03
N ARG A 39 7.64 -22.41 6.12
CA ARG A 39 7.03 -21.54 7.15
C ARG A 39 6.37 -22.29 8.30
N HIS A 40 6.43 -21.63 9.44
CA HIS A 40 5.79 -21.97 10.70
C HIS A 40 4.27 -21.76 10.62
N PRO A 41 3.51 -22.23 11.62
CA PRO A 41 2.13 -21.79 11.82
C PRO A 41 2.05 -20.26 11.74
N MET A 42 1.04 -19.76 11.03
CA MET A 42 0.83 -18.33 10.82
C MET A 42 -0.65 -17.99 11.03
N PRO A 43 -0.98 -16.72 11.32
CA PRO A 43 -2.36 -16.26 11.34
C PRO A 43 -3.06 -16.54 10.02
N VAL A 44 -4.37 -16.80 10.09
CA VAL A 44 -5.18 -17.16 8.91
C VAL A 44 -5.23 -16.02 7.89
N GLU A 45 -5.18 -14.77 8.35
CA GLU A 45 -5.18 -13.57 7.53
C GLU A 45 -3.91 -13.50 6.67
N ARG A 46 -2.75 -13.79 7.27
CA ARG A 46 -1.47 -13.85 6.54
C ARG A 46 -1.46 -15.00 5.56
N PHE A 47 -1.98 -16.16 5.96
CA PHE A 47 -2.08 -17.32 5.07
C PHE A 47 -2.97 -17.00 3.86
N ALA A 48 -4.14 -16.40 4.08
CA ALA A 48 -5.03 -15.95 3.02
C ALA A 48 -4.34 -14.92 2.11
N ALA A 49 -3.63 -13.96 2.67
CA ALA A 49 -2.89 -12.95 1.89
C ALA A 49 -1.78 -13.56 1.03
N VAL A 50 -0.99 -14.50 1.58
CA VAL A 50 0.02 -15.22 0.80
C VAL A 50 -0.62 -16.00 -0.34
N LEU A 51 -1.78 -16.62 -0.11
CA LEU A 51 -2.44 -17.48 -1.10
C LEU A 51 -3.19 -16.69 -2.19
N LEU A 52 -3.83 -15.58 -1.81
CA LEU A 52 -4.82 -14.90 -2.66
C LEU A 52 -4.35 -13.56 -3.20
N ALA A 53 -3.47 -12.82 -2.51
CA ALA A 53 -3.08 -11.49 -2.95
C ALA A 53 -2.43 -11.44 -4.35
N PRO A 54 -1.62 -12.42 -4.79
CA PRO A 54 -1.06 -12.44 -6.14
C PRO A 54 -2.10 -12.65 -7.25
N LEU A 55 -3.30 -13.13 -6.91
CA LEU A 55 -4.30 -13.53 -7.90
C LEU A 55 -5.12 -12.32 -8.36
N ALA A 56 -5.42 -12.28 -9.66
CA ALA A 56 -6.33 -11.28 -10.22
C ALA A 56 -7.77 -11.49 -9.72
N ALA A 57 -8.19 -12.76 -9.55
CA ALA A 57 -9.53 -13.14 -9.10
C ALA A 57 -9.73 -13.12 -7.57
N ARG A 58 -8.81 -12.50 -6.82
CA ARG A 58 -8.79 -12.53 -5.34
C ARG A 58 -10.12 -12.09 -4.71
N ASP A 59 -10.78 -11.07 -5.26
CA ASP A 59 -12.03 -10.52 -4.72
C ASP A 59 -13.17 -11.53 -4.81
N ALA A 60 -13.38 -12.09 -6.01
CA ALA A 60 -14.38 -13.13 -6.25
C ALA A 60 -14.15 -14.38 -5.37
N ILE A 61 -12.89 -14.76 -5.15
CA ILE A 61 -12.53 -15.90 -4.29
C ILE A 61 -12.85 -15.60 -2.81
N LEU A 62 -12.51 -14.40 -2.33
CA LEU A 62 -12.80 -13.96 -0.96
C LEU A 62 -14.30 -13.82 -0.67
N GLU A 63 -15.07 -13.39 -1.67
CA GLU A 63 -16.54 -13.34 -1.60
C GLU A 63 -17.12 -14.74 -1.51
N ARG A 64 -16.68 -15.66 -2.37
CA ARG A 64 -17.15 -17.04 -2.39
C ARG A 64 -16.85 -17.81 -1.11
N PHE A 65 -15.71 -17.55 -0.48
CA PHE A 65 -15.38 -18.11 0.83
C PHE A 65 -16.05 -17.41 2.01
N GLN A 66 -16.81 -16.33 1.76
CA GLN A 66 -17.36 -15.48 2.82
C GLN A 66 -16.28 -15.08 3.84
N ALA A 67 -15.09 -14.74 3.33
CA ALA A 67 -13.92 -14.51 4.17
C ALA A 67 -14.18 -13.40 5.21
N PRO A 68 -13.70 -13.55 6.46
CA PRO A 68 -13.82 -12.50 7.47
C PRO A 68 -13.20 -11.17 7.01
N GLY A 69 -13.75 -10.05 7.49
CA GLY A 69 -13.29 -8.70 7.12
C GLY A 69 -11.78 -8.50 7.31
N ALA A 70 -11.24 -8.98 8.43
CA ALA A 70 -9.80 -8.90 8.71
C ALA A 70 -8.94 -9.64 7.66
N ALA A 71 -9.36 -10.83 7.22
CA ALA A 71 -8.63 -11.57 6.18
C ALA A 71 -8.72 -10.86 4.82
N ARG A 72 -9.89 -10.31 4.48
CA ARG A 72 -10.08 -9.52 3.25
C ARG A 72 -9.17 -8.29 3.26
N GLU A 73 -9.13 -7.55 4.35
CA GLU A 73 -8.30 -6.36 4.50
C GLU A 73 -6.82 -6.68 4.30
N VAL A 74 -6.29 -7.69 4.99
CA VAL A 74 -4.88 -8.09 4.85
C VAL A 74 -4.56 -8.55 3.44
N VAL A 75 -5.46 -9.28 2.76
CA VAL A 75 -5.27 -9.67 1.36
C VAL A 75 -5.20 -8.45 0.43
N GLN A 76 -6.08 -7.46 0.61
CA GLN A 76 -6.07 -6.24 -0.20
C GLN A 76 -4.86 -5.36 0.06
N GLU A 77 -4.46 -5.20 1.32
CA GLU A 77 -3.24 -4.49 1.67
C GLU A 77 -2.00 -5.16 1.08
N THR A 78 -1.91 -6.49 1.15
CA THR A 78 -0.82 -7.23 0.49
C THR A 78 -0.86 -7.03 -1.01
N ALA A 79 -2.02 -7.13 -1.66
CA ALA A 79 -2.13 -6.91 -3.11
C ALA A 79 -1.67 -5.51 -3.53
N ARG A 80 -2.05 -4.47 -2.76
CA ARG A 80 -1.56 -3.10 -2.96
C ARG A 80 -0.05 -3.00 -2.81
N LEU A 81 0.55 -3.69 -1.83
CA LEU A 81 2.00 -3.74 -1.64
C LEU A 81 2.74 -4.43 -2.80
N LEU A 82 2.18 -5.51 -3.37
CA LEU A 82 2.80 -6.23 -4.49
C LEU A 82 2.85 -5.39 -5.77
N GLY A 83 1.90 -4.47 -5.95
CA GLY A 83 1.86 -3.54 -7.09
C GLY A 83 2.50 -2.17 -6.82
N ALA A 84 3.05 -1.94 -5.64
CA ALA A 84 3.59 -0.64 -5.25
C ALA A 84 5.06 -0.47 -5.62
N GLU A 85 5.44 0.78 -5.91
CA GLU A 85 6.80 1.20 -6.22
C GLU A 85 7.38 2.05 -5.09
N PRO A 86 8.72 2.13 -4.92
CA PRO A 86 9.36 2.96 -3.91
C PRO A 86 9.34 4.47 -4.22
N LYS A 87 8.24 4.97 -4.80
CA LYS A 87 8.01 6.38 -5.19
C LYS A 87 6.96 7.03 -4.29
N PRO A 88 7.06 8.34 -3.99
CA PRO A 88 6.17 9.03 -3.04
C PRO A 88 4.67 8.78 -3.26
N ASP A 89 4.19 8.85 -4.50
CA ASP A 89 2.75 8.74 -4.80
C ASP A 89 2.24 7.31 -4.56
N SER A 90 3.06 6.30 -4.86
CA SER A 90 2.75 4.91 -4.56
C SER A 90 2.83 4.63 -3.05
N LEU A 91 3.85 5.18 -2.37
CA LEU A 91 4.02 5.05 -0.91
C LEU A 91 2.85 5.65 -0.12
N LEU A 92 2.25 6.75 -0.61
CA LEU A 92 1.05 7.34 -0.01
C LEU A 92 -0.14 6.38 -0.06
N GLY A 93 -0.30 5.62 -1.16
CA GLY A 93 -1.40 4.66 -1.33
C GLY A 93 -1.26 3.39 -0.48
N VAL A 94 -0.08 3.12 0.07
CA VAL A 94 0.23 1.96 0.93
C VAL A 94 0.74 2.36 2.32
N GLU A 95 0.54 3.62 2.70
CA GLU A 95 0.84 4.09 4.06
C GLU A 95 -0.13 3.45 5.07
N GLY A 96 0.38 3.08 6.23
CA GLY A 96 -0.46 2.57 7.33
C GLY A 96 -0.91 1.11 7.17
N VAL A 97 -0.49 0.41 6.11
CA VAL A 97 -0.82 -1.02 5.92
C VAL A 97 -0.33 -1.89 7.08
N SER A 98 -1.13 -2.91 7.43
CA SER A 98 -0.91 -3.78 8.58
C SER A 98 0.42 -4.54 8.57
N ALA A 99 0.88 -4.95 9.75
CA ALA A 99 2.08 -5.77 9.91
C ALA A 99 1.96 -7.12 9.20
N GLU A 100 0.76 -7.72 9.23
CA GLU A 100 0.47 -8.99 8.57
C GLU A 100 0.60 -8.87 7.05
N ALA A 101 0.07 -7.79 6.47
CA ALA A 101 0.17 -7.54 5.04
C ALA A 101 1.62 -7.32 4.58
N ARG A 102 2.42 -6.59 5.38
CA ARG A 102 3.86 -6.39 5.13
C ARG A 102 4.65 -7.69 5.19
N LEU A 103 4.32 -8.58 6.13
CA LEU A 103 4.99 -9.88 6.24
C LEU A 103 4.63 -10.79 5.07
N ALA A 104 3.35 -10.85 4.69
CA ALA A 104 2.90 -11.61 3.53
C ALA A 104 3.60 -11.12 2.23
N ALA A 105 3.61 -9.81 1.98
CA ALA A 105 4.29 -9.24 0.82
C ALA A 105 5.78 -9.60 0.78
N ARG A 106 6.49 -9.47 1.92
CA ARG A 106 7.92 -9.87 2.03
C ARG A 106 8.17 -11.33 1.73
N TRP A 107 7.20 -12.20 1.95
CA TRP A 107 7.36 -13.62 1.66
C TRP A 107 7.13 -13.92 0.18
N LEU A 108 6.21 -13.20 -0.45
CA LEU A 108 5.88 -13.34 -1.87
C LEU A 108 6.97 -12.75 -2.78
N GLN A 109 7.50 -11.58 -2.45
CA GLN A 109 8.44 -10.83 -3.28
C GLN A 109 9.61 -10.27 -2.43
N PRO A 110 10.47 -11.12 -1.86
CA PRO A 110 11.43 -10.70 -0.83
C PRO A 110 12.40 -9.60 -1.28
N GLU A 111 12.86 -9.66 -2.53
CA GLU A 111 13.81 -8.69 -3.07
C GLU A 111 13.13 -7.34 -3.35
N GLN A 112 12.02 -7.34 -4.09
CA GLN A 112 11.28 -6.10 -4.42
C GLN A 112 10.75 -5.42 -3.14
N GLN A 113 10.25 -6.22 -2.19
CA GLN A 113 9.68 -5.70 -0.95
C GLN A 113 10.73 -5.21 0.05
N ALA A 114 11.99 -5.65 -0.05
CA ALA A 114 13.05 -5.16 0.82
C ALA A 114 13.28 -3.65 0.61
N GLU A 115 13.34 -3.21 -0.64
CA GLU A 115 13.48 -1.80 -0.99
C GLU A 115 12.20 -1.01 -0.67
N LEU A 116 11.05 -1.47 -1.16
CA LEU A 116 9.76 -0.81 -0.95
C LEU A 116 9.49 -0.57 0.54
N GLN A 117 9.71 -1.56 1.40
CA GLN A 117 9.43 -1.38 2.83
C GLN A 117 10.44 -0.50 3.55
N ARG A 118 11.70 -0.41 3.08
CA ARG A 118 12.64 0.59 3.59
C ARG A 118 12.18 1.99 3.20
N ALA A 119 11.76 2.17 1.95
CA ALA A 119 11.20 3.43 1.45
C ALA A 119 9.94 3.84 2.22
N LEU A 120 9.00 2.91 2.45
CA LEU A 120 7.77 3.13 3.20
C LEU A 120 8.04 3.51 4.65
N ARG A 121 8.93 2.79 5.35
CA ARG A 121 9.33 3.16 6.72
C ARG A 121 10.00 4.53 6.81
N ARG A 122 10.70 4.97 5.77
CA ARG A 122 11.26 6.31 5.71
C ARG A 122 10.15 7.34 5.46
N TRP A 123 9.25 7.06 4.52
CA TRP A 123 8.10 7.89 4.19
C TRP A 123 7.21 8.16 5.41
N GLU A 124 6.84 7.12 6.15
CA GLU A 124 6.01 7.18 7.37
C GLU A 124 6.64 8.03 8.49
N ARG A 125 7.97 8.14 8.52
CA ARG A 125 8.68 9.01 9.47
C ARG A 125 8.88 10.43 8.95
N THR A 126 8.71 10.67 7.65
CA THR A 126 8.87 12.00 7.06
C THR A 126 7.62 12.84 7.33
N ARG A 127 7.77 13.83 8.22
CA ARG A 127 6.76 14.88 8.45
C ARG A 127 7.10 16.13 7.65
N PRO A 128 6.16 16.89 7.07
CA PRO A 128 6.47 18.16 6.42
C PRO A 128 7.09 19.16 7.42
N TRP A 129 7.87 20.12 6.93
CA TRP A 129 8.47 21.18 7.78
C TRP A 129 7.44 22.17 8.31
N LEU A 130 6.34 22.34 7.58
CA LEU A 130 5.22 23.20 7.96
C LEU A 130 4.00 22.33 8.24
N ASN A 131 3.27 22.67 9.29
CA ASN A 131 1.99 22.05 9.63
C ASN A 131 0.81 22.80 8.99
N ALA A 132 -0.40 22.27 9.19
CA ALA A 132 -1.62 22.83 8.62
C ALA A 132 -1.87 24.29 9.07
N GLU A 133 -1.70 24.58 10.36
CA GLU A 133 -1.92 25.91 10.94
C GLU A 133 -0.98 26.95 10.34
N GLN A 134 0.31 26.60 10.20
CA GLN A 134 1.32 27.46 9.58
C GLN A 134 1.00 27.74 8.12
N LEU A 135 0.45 26.78 7.38
CA LEU A 135 0.03 26.99 5.99
C LEU A 135 -1.19 27.91 5.89
N VAL A 136 -2.18 27.72 6.76
CA VAL A 136 -3.34 28.61 6.83
C VAL A 136 -2.92 30.04 7.19
N ALA A 137 -2.01 30.21 8.14
CA ALA A 137 -1.45 31.52 8.50
C ALA A 137 -0.63 32.16 7.35
N MET A 138 -0.14 31.35 6.41
CA MET A 138 0.54 31.83 5.20
C MET A 138 -0.43 32.14 4.04
N GLY A 139 -1.73 31.97 4.24
CA GLY A 139 -2.77 32.25 3.23
C GLY A 139 -3.20 31.05 2.41
N VAL A 140 -2.81 29.82 2.76
CA VAL A 140 -3.31 28.61 2.08
C VAL A 140 -4.75 28.35 2.51
N PRO A 141 -5.74 28.29 1.59
CA PRO A 141 -7.12 28.07 1.94
C PRO A 141 -7.34 26.66 2.51
N ARG A 142 -8.27 26.54 3.46
CA ARG A 142 -8.68 25.24 4.00
C ARG A 142 -9.36 24.41 2.92
N GLY A 143 -9.26 23.08 3.05
CA GLY A 143 -9.85 22.12 2.11
C GLY A 143 -8.82 21.42 1.23
N PRO A 144 -9.16 21.05 -0.02
CA PRO A 144 -8.30 20.27 -0.90
C PRO A 144 -6.91 20.89 -1.14
N ALA A 145 -6.85 22.22 -1.27
CA ALA A 145 -5.61 22.98 -1.46
C ALA A 145 -4.62 22.80 -0.30
N LEU A 146 -5.10 22.91 0.95
CA LEU A 146 -4.28 22.65 2.14
C LEU A 146 -3.73 21.22 2.16
N GLY A 147 -4.57 20.24 1.80
CA GLY A 147 -4.15 18.84 1.69
C GLY A 147 -3.09 18.64 0.62
N ALA A 148 -3.25 19.27 -0.55
CA ALA A 148 -2.28 19.24 -1.65
C ALA A 148 -0.94 19.88 -1.23
N ALA A 149 -0.98 21.03 -0.56
CA ALA A 149 0.21 21.71 -0.05
C ALA A 149 0.96 20.84 0.97
N LEU A 150 0.27 20.22 1.94
CA LEU A 150 0.88 19.31 2.91
C LEU A 150 1.53 18.09 2.24
N ARG A 151 0.85 17.48 1.26
CA ARG A 151 1.40 16.37 0.47
C ARG A 151 2.63 16.79 -0.32
N GLY A 152 2.57 17.95 -0.98
CA GLY A 152 3.70 18.51 -1.73
C GLY A 152 4.92 18.78 -0.86
N LEU A 153 4.72 19.35 0.33
CA LEU A 153 5.80 19.59 1.29
C LEU A 153 6.40 18.29 1.84
N ARG A 154 5.57 17.30 2.18
CA ARG A 154 6.05 15.99 2.63
C ARG A 154 6.86 15.31 1.54
N ARG A 155 6.38 15.34 0.29
CA ARG A 155 7.08 14.82 -0.89
C ARG A 155 8.41 15.52 -1.11
N GLY A 156 8.44 16.86 -1.08
CA GLY A 156 9.67 17.63 -1.26
C GLY A 156 10.71 17.35 -0.17
N ARG A 157 10.27 17.17 1.08
CA ARG A 157 11.17 16.76 2.17
C ARG A 157 11.70 15.34 1.95
N TYR A 158 10.84 14.39 1.58
CA TYR A 158 11.24 13.00 1.35
C TYR A 158 12.28 12.87 0.24
N LEU A 159 12.12 13.63 -0.85
CA LEU A 159 13.05 13.65 -1.98
C LEU A 159 14.31 14.50 -1.72
N GLY A 160 14.39 15.20 -0.58
CA GLY A 160 15.52 16.08 -0.25
C GLY A 160 15.58 17.38 -1.05
N THR A 161 14.49 17.75 -1.73
CA THR A 161 14.36 19.04 -2.45
C THR A 161 13.96 20.18 -1.53
N LEU A 162 13.34 19.88 -0.39
CA LEU A 162 13.02 20.84 0.69
C LEU A 162 13.72 20.39 1.98
N ARG A 163 14.91 20.94 2.22
CA ARG A 163 15.79 20.58 3.34
C ARG A 163 15.57 21.46 4.56
N THR A 164 15.04 22.66 4.38
CA THR A 164 14.82 23.62 5.47
C THR A 164 13.41 24.18 5.52
N ILE A 165 13.03 24.73 6.68
CA ILE A 165 11.77 25.46 6.85
C ILE A 165 11.69 26.70 5.96
N ALA A 166 12.83 27.37 5.71
CA ALA A 166 12.90 28.55 4.85
C ALA A 166 12.62 28.21 3.38
N GLU A 167 13.17 27.09 2.89
CA GLU A 167 12.88 26.56 1.56
C GLU A 167 11.42 26.15 1.43
N ALA A 168 10.85 25.48 2.43
CA ALA A 168 9.44 25.12 2.46
C ALA A 168 8.53 26.37 2.39
N ARG A 169 8.82 27.41 3.16
CA ARG A 169 8.08 28.68 3.11
C ARG A 169 8.18 29.36 1.74
N ARG A 170 9.38 29.39 1.16
CA ARG A 170 9.61 29.97 -0.18
C ARG A 170 8.85 29.20 -1.26
N HIS A 171 8.82 27.87 -1.16
CA HIS A 171 8.07 27.02 -2.06
C HIS A 171 6.56 27.33 -2.00
N VAL A 172 5.98 27.38 -0.79
CA VAL A 172 4.55 27.71 -0.61
C VAL A 172 4.21 29.10 -1.15
N ARG A 173 5.03 30.12 -0.86
CA ARG A 173 4.81 31.47 -1.40
C ARG A 173 4.85 31.51 -2.93
N ARG A 174 5.73 30.73 -3.55
CA ARG A 174 5.82 30.64 -5.02
C ARG A 174 4.55 30.01 -5.60
N VAL A 175 4.06 28.93 -4.97
CA VAL A 175 2.81 28.26 -5.39
C VAL A 175 1.64 29.21 -5.26
N LEU A 176 1.49 29.91 -4.12
CA LEU A 176 0.44 30.91 -3.94
C LEU A 176 0.53 32.08 -4.94
N ALA A 177 1.74 32.52 -5.28
CA ALA A 177 1.95 33.57 -6.27
C ALA A 177 1.67 33.12 -7.71
N SER A 178 1.94 31.84 -8.04
CA SER A 178 1.56 31.26 -9.34
C SER A 178 0.07 30.92 -9.42
N GLU A 179 -0.56 30.63 -8.29
CA GLU A 179 -2.01 30.38 -8.15
C GLU A 179 -2.79 31.67 -7.89
N ALA A 180 -2.24 32.87 -8.15
CA ALA A 180 -3.00 34.13 -8.11
C ALA A 180 -4.15 34.22 -9.15
N HIS A 181 -4.48 33.11 -9.80
CA HIS A 181 -5.65 32.85 -10.63
C HIS A 181 -6.39 31.62 -10.08
N TRP A 182 -6.91 31.73 -8.85
CA TRP A 182 -8.00 30.87 -8.40
C TRP A 182 -9.30 31.38 -9.05
N ASP A 183 -9.45 31.19 -10.37
CA ASP A 183 -10.75 31.33 -11.03
C ASP A 183 -11.63 30.19 -10.54
N PHE A 184 -12.45 30.49 -9.54
CA PHE A 184 -13.67 29.78 -9.26
C PHE A 184 -14.78 30.37 -10.14
N ASP A 185 -14.63 30.26 -11.45
CA ASP A 185 -15.72 30.50 -12.39
C ASP A 185 -15.83 29.26 -13.30
N GLU A 186 -16.68 28.34 -12.88
CA GLU A 186 -17.54 27.63 -13.82
C GLU A 186 -18.94 27.56 -13.20
N PRO A 187 -19.99 27.96 -13.96
CA PRO A 187 -21.34 28.06 -13.47
C PRO A 187 -21.92 26.66 -13.23
N LEU A 188 -22.82 26.59 -12.23
CA LEU A 188 -23.74 25.47 -12.09
C LEU A 188 -24.69 25.48 -13.30
N ASP A 189 -24.56 24.46 -14.15
CA ASP A 189 -25.66 23.88 -14.93
C ASP A 189 -25.68 22.36 -14.70
#